data_AF-A0A972QPZ5-F1
#
_entry.id   AF-A0A972QPZ5-F1
#
_cell.length_a   1.000
_cell.length_b   1.000
_cell.length_c   1.000
_cell.angle_alpha   90.00
_cell.angle_beta   90.00
_cell.angle_gamma   90.00
#
_symmetry.space_group_name_H-M   'P 1'
#
loop_
_entity.id
_entity.type
_entity.pdbx_description
1 polymer ?
#
loop_
_entity_poly.entity_id
_entity_poly.type
_entity_poly.pdbx_seq_one_letter_code
_entity_poly.pdbx_strand_id
1 'polypeptide(L)'
;NLVSQKGWAEQELGELMITQLKEKGNCLVIVNTKKWARKLYDLCVGRVDENSLFHLSTSLCPAHRKKIFNTVRQRLDDELPVLCISTQLIEAGVDVDFNSVIRFLAGLDSIAQAAGRCNRNGNLDMAQVYVVNPRDEAIDMLPDIKEGREKALRIFSEKDETKLLDPEVMRLYFSYYFYERANLMSYPLTEKQAGRKDTLISLLSDNGRNIGQVEKAIKLQQSFKTAGKAFQAIDSPTQAVIVPYDDKGKEIIAGLCADFEPAKAFQLLKEAQKYSVNVFPNVWRQLVEAEAVKPVQKGEEIYFLDERYYSKYFGLATEIVSEMDINIG
;
A
#
# COMPACT_ATOMS: atom_id res chain seq x y z
N ASN A 1 17.71 -7.41 14.89
CA ASN A 1 16.33 -7.79 14.48
C ASN A 1 15.56 -8.19 15.74
N LEU A 2 14.28 -7.81 15.90
CA LEU A 2 13.48 -8.08 17.10
C LEU A 2 12.38 -9.14 16.90
N VAL A 3 12.44 -9.92 15.82
CA VAL A 3 11.49 -11.00 15.57
C VAL A 3 11.53 -12.03 16.70
N SER A 4 10.34 -12.37 17.23
CA SER A 4 10.12 -13.30 18.32
C SER A 4 9.34 -14.53 17.84
N GLN A 5 9.70 -15.72 18.33
CA GLN A 5 8.97 -16.96 18.01
C GLN A 5 7.49 -16.91 18.41
N LYS A 6 7.16 -16.22 19.51
CA LYS A 6 5.76 -16.06 19.98
C LYS A 6 5.04 -14.87 19.34
N GLY A 7 5.78 -14.03 18.60
CA GLY A 7 5.33 -12.73 18.13
C GLY A 7 5.04 -11.74 19.25
N TRP A 8 5.06 -10.47 18.90
CA TRP A 8 4.80 -9.35 19.79
C TRP A 8 3.30 -9.15 19.99
N ALA A 9 2.88 -8.99 21.23
CA ALA A 9 1.52 -8.58 21.56
C ALA A 9 1.27 -7.11 21.18
N GLU A 10 0.01 -6.76 20.98
CA GLU A 10 -0.42 -5.40 20.64
C GLU A 10 0.07 -4.35 21.64
N GLN A 11 -0.06 -4.65 22.95
CA GLN A 11 0.43 -3.79 24.04
C GLN A 11 1.96 -3.60 23.98
N GLU A 12 2.73 -4.68 23.76
CA GLU A 12 4.19 -4.63 23.70
C GLU A 12 4.67 -3.76 22.52
N LEU A 13 3.97 -3.84 21.38
CA LEU A 13 4.24 -2.99 20.22
C LEU A 13 3.94 -1.52 20.50
N GLY A 14 2.83 -1.21 21.17
CA GLY A 14 2.50 0.15 21.59
C GLY A 14 3.55 0.76 22.50
N GLU A 15 4.01 0.00 23.50
CA GLU A 15 5.07 0.46 24.40
C GLU A 15 6.37 0.73 23.64
N LEU A 16 6.74 -0.15 22.71
CA LEU A 16 7.92 0.05 21.86
C LEU A 16 7.80 1.35 21.06
N MET A 17 6.66 1.60 20.43
CA MET A 17 6.41 2.82 19.64
C MET A 17 6.49 4.10 20.48
N ILE A 18 5.85 4.11 21.65
CA ILE A 18 5.84 5.26 22.56
C ILE A 18 7.24 5.50 23.13
N THR A 19 7.98 4.44 23.45
CA THR A 19 9.38 4.53 23.90
C THR A 19 10.25 5.15 22.81
N GLN A 20 10.16 4.66 21.58
CA GLN A 20 10.91 5.21 20.45
C GLN A 20 10.56 6.68 20.17
N LEU A 21 9.28 7.05 20.27
CA LEU A 21 8.87 8.45 20.15
C LEU A 21 9.53 9.34 21.23
N LYS A 22 9.55 8.88 22.48
CA LYS A 22 10.14 9.63 23.61
C LYS A 22 11.66 9.76 23.51
N GLU A 23 12.34 8.69 23.11
CA GLU A 23 13.81 8.64 23.06
C GLU A 23 14.39 9.30 21.81
N LYS A 24 13.68 9.20 20.68
CA LYS A 24 14.20 9.60 19.36
C LYS A 24 13.49 10.82 18.78
N GLY A 25 12.43 11.31 19.44
CA GLY A 25 11.62 12.45 19.02
C GLY A 25 10.62 12.11 17.91
N ASN A 26 11.01 11.28 16.94
CA ASN A 26 10.11 10.82 15.89
C ASN A 26 10.30 9.33 15.56
N CYS A 27 9.21 8.68 15.17
CA CYS A 27 9.17 7.26 14.86
C CYS A 27 8.17 6.96 13.73
N LEU A 28 8.63 6.21 12.73
CA LEU A 28 7.81 5.69 11.66
C LEU A 28 7.53 4.20 11.90
N VAL A 29 6.25 3.84 11.96
CA VAL A 29 5.78 2.47 12.17
C VAL A 29 5.12 1.98 10.91
N ILE A 30 5.71 0.98 10.26
CA ILE A 30 5.19 0.43 9.01
C ILE A 30 4.65 -0.98 9.28
N VAL A 31 3.36 -1.17 9.02
CA VAL A 31 2.65 -2.44 9.21
C VAL A 31 2.18 -3.03 7.88
N ASN A 32 1.95 -4.34 7.81
CA ASN A 32 1.51 -4.97 6.56
C ASN A 32 0.00 -4.78 6.28
N THR A 33 -0.81 -4.55 7.32
CA THR A 33 -2.28 -4.53 7.18
C THR A 33 -2.90 -3.27 7.79
N LYS A 34 -3.98 -2.80 7.17
CA LYS A 34 -4.77 -1.66 7.68
C LYS A 34 -5.36 -1.93 9.07
N LYS A 35 -5.72 -3.19 9.35
CA LYS A 35 -6.24 -3.63 10.65
C LYS A 35 -5.22 -3.38 11.77
N TRP A 36 -3.96 -3.75 11.54
CA TRP A 36 -2.89 -3.47 12.50
C TRP A 36 -2.58 -1.98 12.61
N ALA A 37 -2.64 -1.24 11.50
CA ALA A 37 -2.41 0.21 11.52
C ALA A 37 -3.43 0.91 12.43
N ARG A 38 -4.71 0.52 12.31
CA ARG A 38 -5.78 1.04 13.15
C ARG A 38 -5.63 0.62 14.61
N LYS A 39 -5.39 -0.67 14.89
CA LYS A 39 -5.16 -1.17 16.26
C LYS A 39 -4.06 -0.39 16.99
N LEU A 40 -2.90 -0.22 16.36
CA LEU A 40 -1.78 0.49 16.97
C LEU A 40 -2.06 1.99 17.10
N TYR A 41 -2.81 2.59 16.17
CA TYR A 41 -3.25 3.98 16.29
C TYR A 41 -4.17 4.16 17.49
N ASP A 42 -5.24 3.35 17.56
CA ASP A 42 -6.23 3.39 18.64
C ASP A 42 -5.55 3.17 20.00
N LEU A 43 -4.56 2.26 20.08
CA LEU A 43 -3.75 2.03 21.29
C LEU A 43 -2.95 3.27 21.71
N CYS A 44 -2.54 4.14 20.79
CA CYS A 44 -1.78 5.35 21.10
C CYS A 44 -2.66 6.55 21.46
N VAL A 45 -3.96 6.51 21.14
CA VAL A 45 -4.91 7.56 21.51
C VAL A 45 -4.94 7.73 23.03
N GLY A 46 -4.91 8.98 23.50
CA GLY A 46 -4.85 9.30 24.94
C GLY A 46 -3.49 9.05 25.61
N ARG A 47 -2.55 8.37 24.94
CA ARG A 47 -1.19 8.09 25.45
C ARG A 47 -0.11 8.91 24.77
N VAL A 48 -0.39 9.39 23.56
CA VAL A 48 0.45 10.26 22.75
C VAL A 48 -0.35 11.54 22.46
N ASP A 49 0.35 12.68 22.41
CA ASP A 49 -0.24 13.95 22.00
C ASP A 49 -0.89 13.83 20.61
N GLU A 50 -2.13 14.32 20.48
CA GLU A 50 -2.93 14.16 19.26
C GLU A 50 -2.27 14.80 18.02
N ASN A 51 -1.52 15.89 18.21
CA ASN A 51 -0.83 16.59 17.13
C ASN A 51 0.45 15.86 16.71
N SER A 52 0.85 14.84 17.47
CA SER A 52 2.04 14.02 17.22
C SER A 52 1.69 12.66 16.62
N LEU A 53 0.42 12.24 16.61
CA LEU A 53 -0.02 10.91 16.17
C LEU A 53 -0.66 10.94 14.77
N PHE A 54 -0.03 10.27 13.81
CA PHE A 54 -0.45 10.26 12.41
C PHE A 54 -0.74 8.85 11.90
N HIS A 55 -1.70 8.75 10.98
CA HIS A 55 -2.02 7.51 10.26
C HIS A 55 -2.01 7.72 8.74
N LEU A 56 -1.36 6.82 8.00
CA LEU A 56 -1.31 6.84 6.54
C LEU A 56 -1.62 5.46 5.93
N SER A 57 -2.66 5.40 5.11
CA SER A 57 -3.02 4.17 4.39
C SER A 57 -3.67 4.45 3.04
N THR A 58 -3.85 3.41 2.22
CA THR A 58 -4.49 3.53 0.90
C THR A 58 -6.00 3.75 0.99
N SER A 59 -6.60 3.69 2.18
CA SER A 59 -8.00 4.09 2.39
C SER A 59 -8.18 5.61 2.39
N LEU A 60 -7.11 6.37 2.59
CA LEU A 60 -7.10 7.83 2.44
C LEU A 60 -6.95 8.19 0.96
N CYS A 61 -7.72 9.16 0.48
CA CYS A 61 -7.59 9.63 -0.90
C CYS A 61 -6.26 10.37 -1.09
N PRO A 62 -5.73 10.49 -2.33
CA PRO A 62 -4.48 11.20 -2.60
C PRO A 62 -4.40 12.61 -2.00
N ALA A 63 -5.47 13.41 -2.08
CA ALA A 63 -5.51 14.76 -1.51
C ALA A 63 -5.34 14.73 0.02
N HIS A 64 -6.05 13.82 0.69
CA HIS A 64 -5.97 13.65 2.14
C HIS A 64 -4.57 13.21 2.59
N ARG A 65 -3.99 12.19 1.93
CA ARG A 65 -2.64 11.73 2.22
C ARG A 65 -1.61 12.84 2.04
N LYS A 66 -1.76 13.66 0.99
CA LYS A 66 -0.87 14.79 0.75
C LYS A 66 -0.94 15.84 1.86
N LYS A 67 -2.13 16.10 2.40
CA LYS A 67 -2.30 17.03 3.54
C LYS A 67 -1.59 16.51 4.79
N ILE A 68 -1.87 15.27 5.20
CA ILE A 68 -1.22 14.63 6.36
C ILE A 68 0.30 14.59 6.16
N PHE A 69 0.74 14.23 4.96
CA PHE A 69 2.16 14.17 4.62
C PHE A 69 2.86 15.52 4.78
N ASN A 70 2.26 16.61 4.27
CA ASN A 70 2.82 17.95 4.42
C ASN A 70 2.94 18.35 5.90
N THR A 71 1.93 18.01 6.73
CA THR A 71 1.97 18.25 8.17
C THR A 71 3.08 17.47 8.85
N VAL A 72 3.22 16.17 8.53
CA VAL A 72 4.30 15.32 9.05
C VAL A 72 5.66 15.90 8.68
N ARG A 73 5.86 16.27 7.40
CA ARG A 73 7.11 16.87 6.93
C ARG A 73 7.44 18.16 7.69
N GLN A 74 6.50 19.09 7.79
CA GLN A 74 6.71 20.34 8.51
C GLN A 74 7.09 20.09 9.98
N ARG A 75 6.42 19.17 10.67
CA ARG A 75 6.75 18.84 12.05
C ARG A 75 8.13 18.22 12.21
N LEU A 76 8.54 17.37 11.26
CA LEU A 76 9.90 16.81 11.26
C LEU A 76 10.94 17.92 11.03
N ASP A 77 10.68 18.86 10.13
CA ASP A 77 11.55 20.02 9.87
C ASP A 77 11.64 20.95 11.10
N ASP A 78 10.54 21.08 11.86
CA ASP A 78 10.45 21.86 13.11
C ASP A 78 10.95 21.10 14.35
N GLU A 79 11.51 19.89 14.19
CA GLU A 79 11.97 18.98 15.26
C GLU A 79 10.89 18.66 16.32
N LEU A 80 9.61 18.71 15.93
CA LEU A 80 8.48 18.38 16.79
C LEU A 80 8.23 16.87 16.83
N PRO A 81 7.63 16.35 17.93
CA PRO A 81 7.35 14.92 18.01
C PRO A 81 6.41 14.42 16.91
N VAL A 82 6.77 13.28 16.31
CA VAL A 82 5.97 12.63 15.25
C VAL A 82 6.01 11.11 15.40
N LEU A 83 4.86 10.51 15.66
CA LEU A 83 4.60 9.08 15.55
C LEU A 83 3.70 8.83 14.35
N CYS A 84 4.26 8.28 13.28
CA CYS A 84 3.53 8.02 12.04
C CYS A 84 3.32 6.53 11.84
N ILE A 85 2.07 6.07 11.90
CA ILE A 85 1.69 4.68 11.66
C ILE A 85 1.19 4.54 10.22
N SER A 86 1.82 3.70 9.41
CA SER A 86 1.50 3.58 8.01
C SER A 86 1.45 2.13 7.54
N THR A 87 0.65 1.88 6.50
CA THR A 87 0.86 0.70 5.65
C THR A 87 2.03 0.94 4.68
N GLN A 88 2.24 0.07 3.70
CA GLN A 88 3.32 0.11 2.69
C GLN A 88 3.42 1.39 1.82
N LEU A 89 2.64 2.44 2.09
CA LEU A 89 2.59 3.66 1.29
C LEU A 89 3.80 4.58 1.42
N ILE A 90 4.51 4.54 2.55
CA ILE A 90 5.69 5.39 2.78
C ILE A 90 6.95 4.73 2.18
N GLU A 91 6.86 3.50 1.68
CA GLU A 91 8.01 2.74 1.17
C GLU A 91 8.53 3.32 -0.18
N ALA A 92 7.65 3.81 -1.06
CA ALA A 92 8.01 4.35 -2.38
C ALA A 92 7.55 5.80 -2.62
N GLY A 93 8.50 6.68 -2.93
CA GLY A 93 8.22 8.02 -3.50
C GLY A 93 7.96 9.15 -2.50
N VAL A 94 8.16 8.92 -1.20
CA VAL A 94 7.89 9.90 -0.14
C VAL A 94 9.20 10.35 0.53
N ASP A 95 9.45 11.66 0.55
CA ASP A 95 10.69 12.30 1.05
C ASP A 95 10.55 12.72 2.52
N VAL A 96 10.64 11.76 3.44
CA VAL A 96 10.68 11.98 4.89
C VAL A 96 11.80 11.15 5.51
N ASP A 97 12.40 11.71 6.55
CA ASP A 97 13.49 11.12 7.31
C ASP A 97 13.09 10.99 8.78
N PHE A 98 13.18 9.77 9.31
CA PHE A 98 12.86 9.47 10.70
C PHE A 98 14.08 8.95 11.45
N ASN A 99 14.19 9.31 12.73
CA ASN A 99 15.24 8.88 13.65
C ASN A 99 15.07 7.41 14.10
N SER A 100 13.84 6.89 14.04
CA SER A 100 13.52 5.51 14.37
C SER A 100 12.48 4.94 13.41
N VAL A 101 12.69 3.71 12.95
CA VAL A 101 11.74 3.00 12.10
C VAL A 101 11.42 1.65 12.73
N ILE A 102 10.14 1.37 12.94
CA ILE A 102 9.63 0.05 13.33
C ILE A 102 8.92 -0.53 12.12
N ARG A 103 9.40 -1.66 11.59
CA ARG A 103 8.81 -2.34 10.44
C ARG A 103 8.30 -3.71 10.86
N PHE A 104 7.02 -3.99 10.59
CA PHE A 104 6.52 -5.35 10.70
C PHE A 104 7.28 -6.24 9.72
N LEU A 105 7.56 -7.47 10.11
CA LEU A 105 8.32 -8.41 9.30
C LEU A 105 7.65 -8.60 7.92
N ALA A 106 8.46 -8.43 6.89
CA ALA A 106 8.09 -8.51 5.48
C ALA A 106 9.31 -9.02 4.68
N GLY A 107 9.28 -8.87 3.36
CA GLY A 107 10.44 -9.13 2.51
C GLY A 107 11.64 -8.26 2.86
N LEU A 108 12.85 -8.79 2.62
CA LEU A 108 14.10 -8.07 2.90
C LEU A 108 14.24 -6.79 2.07
N ASP A 109 13.64 -6.78 0.88
CA ASP A 109 13.50 -5.61 0.02
C ASP A 109 12.62 -4.52 0.64
N SER A 110 11.46 -4.86 1.21
CA SER A 110 10.63 -3.91 1.96
C SER A 110 11.36 -3.37 3.21
N ILE A 111 12.13 -4.23 3.90
CA ILE A 111 12.94 -3.83 5.06
C ILE A 111 14.04 -2.87 4.63
N ALA A 112 14.73 -3.13 3.52
CA ALA A 112 15.74 -2.25 2.95
C ALA A 112 15.15 -0.89 2.56
N GLN A 113 13.95 -0.88 1.95
CA GLN A 113 13.24 0.36 1.61
C GLN A 113 12.88 1.18 2.86
N ALA A 114 12.39 0.52 3.91
CA ALA A 114 12.10 1.15 5.19
C ALA A 114 13.38 1.71 5.84
N ALA A 115 14.49 0.97 5.78
CA ALA A 115 15.79 1.42 6.26
C ALA A 115 16.29 2.66 5.52
N GLY A 116 16.04 2.76 4.21
CA GLY A 116 16.34 3.97 3.43
C GLY A 116 15.52 5.22 3.80
N ARG A 117 14.53 5.10 4.69
CA ARG A 117 13.76 6.21 5.29
C ARG A 117 14.23 6.56 6.70
N CYS A 118 15.21 5.84 7.22
CA CYS A 118 15.80 6.08 8.53
C CYS A 118 17.16 6.77 8.37
N ASN A 119 17.32 7.95 8.98
CA ASN A 119 18.54 8.75 8.95
C ASN A 119 19.11 8.98 7.53
N ARG A 120 18.25 9.28 6.57
CA ARG A 120 18.61 9.53 5.18
C ARG A 120 19.52 10.75 5.02
N ASN A 121 19.42 11.73 5.93
CA ASN A 121 20.25 12.93 5.93
C ASN A 121 21.60 12.75 6.67
N GLY A 122 21.84 11.58 7.29
CA GLY A 122 23.12 11.27 7.94
C GLY A 122 23.39 12.06 9.23
N ASN A 123 22.35 12.58 9.88
CA ASN A 123 22.44 13.39 11.09
C ASN A 123 22.72 12.56 12.36
N LEU A 124 22.48 11.25 12.32
CA LEU A 124 22.80 10.30 13.39
C LEU A 124 23.97 9.38 12.97
N ASP A 125 24.81 9.00 13.94
CA ASP A 125 25.91 8.04 13.71
C ASP A 125 25.39 6.63 13.33
N MET A 126 24.18 6.26 13.78
CA MET A 126 23.49 5.02 13.38
C MET A 126 21.97 5.20 13.34
N ALA A 127 21.36 4.78 12.24
CA ALA A 127 19.91 4.65 12.08
C ALA A 127 19.45 3.31 12.67
N GLN A 128 18.41 3.30 13.51
CA GLN A 128 17.88 2.07 14.09
C GLN A 128 16.57 1.65 13.43
N VAL A 129 16.61 0.51 12.74
CA VAL A 129 15.44 -0.12 12.14
C VAL A 129 15.10 -1.37 12.94
N TYR A 130 13.94 -1.35 13.58
CA TYR A 130 13.42 -2.45 14.36
C TYR A 130 12.48 -3.30 13.51
N VAL A 131 12.91 -4.52 13.16
CA VAL A 131 12.04 -5.49 12.49
C VAL A 131 11.35 -6.34 13.56
N VAL A 132 10.01 -6.30 13.59
CA VAL A 132 9.17 -7.00 14.59
C VAL A 132 8.12 -7.85 13.90
N ASN A 133 7.69 -8.96 14.50
CA ASN A 133 6.54 -9.73 14.00
C ASN A 133 5.40 -9.66 15.02
N PRO A 134 4.20 -9.20 14.63
CA PRO A 134 3.01 -9.31 15.48
C PRO A 134 2.64 -10.79 15.75
N ARG A 135 2.05 -11.06 16.92
CA ARG A 135 1.55 -12.40 17.27
C ARG A 135 0.44 -12.88 16.32
N ASP A 136 -0.52 -12.01 16.00
CA ASP A 136 -1.71 -12.34 15.22
C ASP A 136 -1.83 -11.46 13.97
N GLU A 137 -1.28 -11.90 12.85
CA GLU A 137 -1.32 -11.14 11.59
C GLU A 137 -1.81 -12.00 10.42
N ALA A 138 -3.02 -11.67 9.95
CA ALA A 138 -3.63 -12.30 8.79
C ALA A 138 -3.04 -11.71 7.50
N ILE A 139 -2.02 -12.38 6.96
CA ILE A 139 -1.37 -12.01 5.68
C ILE A 139 -1.64 -13.02 4.55
N ASP A 140 -2.58 -13.96 4.72
CA ASP A 140 -2.84 -14.99 3.71
C ASP A 140 -3.32 -14.42 2.37
N MET A 141 -3.95 -13.25 2.39
CA MET A 141 -4.36 -12.51 1.19
C MET A 141 -3.25 -11.61 0.63
N LEU A 142 -2.05 -11.63 1.20
CA LEU A 142 -0.87 -10.87 0.80
C LEU A 142 0.28 -11.84 0.43
N PRO A 143 0.17 -12.57 -0.70
CA PRO A 143 1.08 -13.65 -1.05
C PRO A 143 2.55 -13.20 -1.15
N ASP A 144 2.80 -12.02 -1.73
CA ASP A 144 4.17 -11.48 -1.84
C ASP A 144 4.80 -11.19 -0.47
N ILE A 145 4.02 -10.66 0.47
CA ILE A 145 4.49 -10.40 1.85
C ILE A 145 4.71 -11.71 2.60
N LYS A 146 3.83 -12.70 2.41
CA LYS A 146 3.95 -14.02 3.03
C LYS A 146 5.23 -14.72 2.57
N GLU A 147 5.47 -14.75 1.27
CA GLU A 147 6.65 -15.34 0.67
C GLU A 147 7.93 -14.58 1.08
N GLY A 148 7.90 -13.25 0.96
CA GLY A 148 9.04 -12.40 1.31
C GLY A 148 9.43 -12.54 2.77
N ARG A 149 8.43 -12.59 3.67
CA ARG A 149 8.64 -12.85 5.10
C ARG A 149 9.34 -14.18 5.35
N GLU A 150 8.89 -15.24 4.70
CA GLU A 150 9.50 -16.57 4.87
C GLU A 150 10.97 -16.56 4.47
N LYS A 151 11.29 -15.99 3.30
CA LYS A 151 12.68 -15.92 2.83
C LYS A 151 13.52 -14.95 3.66
N ALA A 152 12.94 -13.86 4.17
CA ALA A 152 13.63 -12.96 5.10
C ALA A 152 14.00 -13.66 6.41
N LEU A 153 13.09 -14.45 6.99
CA LEU A 153 13.37 -15.26 8.20
C LEU A 153 14.51 -16.25 7.96
N ARG A 154 14.53 -16.89 6.79
CA ARG A 154 15.62 -17.77 6.41
C ARG A 154 16.96 -17.02 6.39
N ILE A 155 17.02 -15.84 5.76
CA ILE A 155 18.23 -15.02 5.73
C ILE A 155 18.65 -14.60 7.15
N PHE A 156 17.70 -14.22 8.01
CA PHE A 156 18.00 -13.89 9.41
C PHE A 156 18.61 -15.05 10.20
N SER A 157 18.31 -16.29 9.82
CA SER A 157 18.92 -17.48 10.44
C SER A 157 20.29 -17.86 9.87
N GLU A 158 20.57 -17.47 8.62
CA GLU A 158 21.78 -17.87 7.90
C GLU A 158 22.89 -16.79 7.91
N LYS A 159 22.55 -15.53 8.20
CA LYS A 159 23.44 -14.36 8.06
C LYS A 159 23.49 -13.51 9.31
N ASP A 160 24.57 -12.77 9.46
CA ASP A 160 24.77 -11.79 10.53
C ASP A 160 23.83 -10.58 10.34
N GLU A 161 23.22 -10.11 11.43
CA GLU A 161 22.29 -8.98 11.42
C GLU A 161 22.89 -7.69 10.85
N THR A 162 24.19 -7.47 11.05
CA THR A 162 24.91 -6.27 10.59
C THR A 162 25.10 -6.23 9.07
N LYS A 163 24.94 -7.37 8.40
CA LYS A 163 25.18 -7.55 6.96
C LYS A 163 23.91 -7.79 6.14
N LEU A 164 22.73 -7.67 6.77
CA LEU A 164 21.46 -8.04 6.14
C LEU A 164 21.16 -7.26 4.85
N LEU A 165 21.65 -6.02 4.76
CA LEU A 165 21.44 -5.15 3.59
C LEU A 165 22.62 -5.16 2.62
N ASP A 166 23.64 -5.99 2.86
CA ASP A 166 24.78 -6.11 1.95
C ASP A 166 24.32 -6.63 0.58
N PRO A 167 24.89 -6.12 -0.54
CA PRO A 167 24.49 -6.54 -1.87
C PRO A 167 24.55 -8.06 -2.09
N GLU A 168 25.48 -8.76 -1.44
CA GLU A 168 25.59 -10.23 -1.49
C GLU A 168 24.42 -10.94 -0.80
N VAL A 169 24.01 -10.46 0.38
CA VAL A 169 22.88 -11.02 1.12
C VAL A 169 21.57 -10.72 0.41
N MET A 170 21.42 -9.51 -0.15
CA MET A 170 20.26 -9.15 -0.98
C MET A 170 20.15 -10.03 -2.23
N ARG A 171 21.27 -10.35 -2.90
CA ARG A 171 21.27 -11.30 -4.03
C ARG A 171 20.84 -12.70 -3.60
N LEU A 172 21.29 -13.16 -2.44
CA LEU A 172 20.90 -14.46 -1.89
C LEU A 172 19.41 -14.50 -1.52
N TYR A 173 18.89 -13.45 -0.89
CA TYR A 173 17.46 -13.30 -0.62
C TYR A 173 16.64 -13.41 -1.90
N PHE A 174 17.00 -12.65 -2.94
CA PHE A 174 16.28 -12.69 -4.22
C PHE A 174 16.42 -14.03 -4.93
N SER A 175 17.54 -14.74 -4.78
CA SER A 175 17.65 -16.09 -5.34
C SER A 175 16.66 -17.05 -4.69
N TYR A 176 16.47 -17.00 -3.37
CA TYR A 176 15.43 -17.76 -2.69
C TYR A 176 14.02 -17.33 -3.09
N TYR A 177 13.78 -16.02 -3.17
CA TYR A 177 12.47 -15.46 -3.48
C TYR A 177 12.01 -15.78 -4.92
N PHE A 178 12.92 -15.69 -5.90
CA PHE A 178 12.59 -15.93 -7.30
C PHE A 178 12.65 -17.40 -7.70
N TYR A 179 13.43 -18.24 -7.03
CA TYR A 179 13.58 -19.64 -7.42
C TYR A 179 12.23 -20.39 -7.37
N GLU A 180 11.49 -20.27 -6.27
CA GLU A 180 10.16 -20.91 -6.12
C GLU A 180 9.10 -20.26 -7.02
N ARG A 181 9.32 -19.01 -7.43
CA ARG A 181 8.41 -18.23 -8.27
C ARG A 181 8.77 -18.21 -9.75
N ALA A 182 9.83 -18.91 -10.17
CA ALA A 182 10.36 -18.85 -11.53
C ALA A 182 9.29 -19.13 -12.59
N ASN A 183 8.38 -20.08 -12.31
CA ASN A 183 7.27 -20.40 -13.21
C ASN A 183 6.29 -19.23 -13.39
N LEU A 184 6.07 -18.41 -12.36
CA LEU A 184 5.19 -17.24 -12.40
C LEU A 184 5.84 -16.06 -13.14
N MET A 185 7.17 -15.96 -13.12
CA MET A 185 7.90 -14.85 -13.74
C MET A 185 7.83 -14.86 -15.27
N SER A 186 7.40 -15.98 -15.87
CA SER A 186 7.07 -16.05 -17.29
C SER A 186 5.72 -15.39 -17.64
N TYR A 187 4.91 -15.06 -16.62
CA TYR A 187 3.54 -14.58 -16.70
C TYR A 187 2.64 -15.54 -17.50
N PRO A 188 2.23 -16.66 -16.87
CA PRO A 188 1.43 -17.68 -17.54
C PRO A 188 0.07 -17.14 -17.98
N LEU A 189 -0.35 -17.52 -19.18
CA LEU A 189 -1.62 -17.17 -19.79
C LEU A 189 -2.52 -18.39 -19.93
N THR A 190 -3.80 -18.20 -19.63
CA THR A 190 -4.83 -19.22 -19.85
C THR A 190 -5.16 -19.36 -21.33
N GLU A 191 -5.77 -20.50 -21.70
CA GLU A 191 -6.27 -20.72 -23.06
C GLU A 191 -7.28 -19.66 -23.50
N LYS A 192 -8.06 -19.12 -22.57
CA LYS A 192 -9.00 -18.01 -22.84
C LYS A 192 -8.28 -16.72 -23.25
N GLN A 193 -7.10 -16.45 -22.69
CA GLN A 193 -6.35 -15.22 -22.95
C GLN A 193 -5.55 -15.28 -24.25
N ALA A 194 -4.97 -16.44 -24.57
CA ALA A 194 -4.03 -16.58 -25.70
C ALA A 194 -4.45 -17.58 -26.78
N GLY A 195 -5.59 -18.27 -26.62
CA GLY A 195 -6.04 -19.36 -27.50
C GLY A 195 -5.35 -20.70 -27.24
N ARG A 196 -4.35 -20.72 -26.34
CA ARG A 196 -3.61 -21.89 -25.87
C ARG A 196 -2.92 -21.56 -24.54
N LYS A 197 -2.43 -22.56 -23.82
CA LYS A 197 -1.52 -22.33 -22.69
C LYS A 197 -0.20 -21.76 -23.22
N ASP A 198 0.10 -20.54 -22.79
CA ASP A 198 1.28 -19.80 -23.22
C ASP A 198 1.76 -18.88 -22.08
N THR A 199 2.75 -18.03 -22.34
CA THR A 199 3.25 -17.05 -21.38
C THR A 199 3.47 -15.70 -22.05
N LEU A 200 3.36 -14.57 -21.33
CA LEU A 200 3.61 -13.26 -21.96
C LEU A 200 5.05 -13.17 -22.48
N ILE A 201 6.02 -13.73 -21.76
CA ILE A 201 7.41 -13.77 -22.24
C ILE A 201 7.49 -14.51 -23.57
N SER A 202 6.88 -15.70 -23.69
CA SER A 202 6.87 -16.48 -24.93
C SER A 202 6.22 -15.71 -26.07
N LEU A 203 5.07 -15.05 -25.86
CA LEU A 203 4.39 -14.26 -26.89
C LEU A 203 5.22 -13.04 -27.36
N LEU A 204 6.08 -12.49 -26.51
CA LEU A 204 6.94 -11.33 -26.77
C LEU A 204 8.35 -11.70 -27.25
N SER A 205 8.79 -12.95 -27.08
CA SER A 205 10.11 -13.45 -27.44
C SER A 205 10.05 -14.32 -28.70
N ASP A 206 10.61 -15.54 -28.70
CA ASP A 206 10.71 -16.36 -29.90
C ASP A 206 9.34 -16.85 -30.40
N ASN A 207 8.39 -17.06 -29.49
CA ASN A 207 7.04 -17.56 -29.77
C ASN A 207 7.02 -18.68 -30.84
N GLY A 208 7.95 -19.63 -30.78
CA GLY A 208 8.22 -20.58 -31.88
C GLY A 208 7.06 -21.49 -32.29
N ARG A 209 5.98 -21.50 -31.51
CA ARG A 209 4.72 -22.17 -31.84
C ARG A 209 3.80 -21.30 -32.72
N ASN A 210 4.18 -20.06 -33.05
CA ASN A 210 3.47 -19.21 -34.00
C ASN A 210 4.14 -19.35 -35.37
N ILE A 211 3.39 -19.90 -36.33
CA ILE A 211 3.88 -20.17 -37.68
C ILE A 211 4.00 -18.90 -38.56
N GLY A 212 3.52 -17.75 -38.07
CA GLY A 212 3.58 -16.46 -38.77
C GLY A 212 2.75 -16.43 -40.07
N GLN A 213 2.55 -15.23 -40.65
CA GLN A 213 2.06 -15.13 -42.03
C GLN A 213 3.26 -15.26 -42.98
N VAL A 214 3.35 -16.38 -43.69
CA VAL A 214 4.50 -16.78 -44.50
C VAL A 214 4.73 -15.87 -45.73
N GLU A 215 3.73 -15.09 -46.12
CA GLU A 215 3.70 -14.32 -47.38
C GLU A 215 4.31 -12.91 -47.31
N LYS A 216 4.66 -12.38 -46.13
CA LYS A 216 5.25 -11.02 -45.99
C LYS A 216 6.73 -11.05 -45.60
N ALA A 217 7.48 -10.06 -46.08
CA ALA A 217 8.94 -9.93 -45.98
C ALA A 217 9.51 -9.91 -44.54
N ILE A 218 8.67 -9.77 -43.51
CA ILE A 218 9.08 -9.76 -42.11
C ILE A 218 8.40 -10.94 -41.40
N LYS A 219 9.18 -12.00 -41.14
CA LYS A 219 8.74 -13.21 -40.42
C LYS A 219 8.90 -13.02 -38.92
N LEU A 220 8.04 -12.20 -38.31
CA LEU A 220 7.95 -12.11 -36.85
C LEU A 220 7.00 -13.19 -36.33
N GLN A 221 7.47 -13.98 -35.38
CA GLN A 221 6.68 -15.00 -34.69
C GLN A 221 5.98 -14.43 -33.46
N GLN A 222 6.37 -13.23 -32.99
CA GLN A 222 5.80 -12.56 -31.82
C GLN A 222 4.30 -12.26 -32.01
N SER A 223 3.53 -12.45 -30.94
CA SER A 223 2.09 -12.16 -30.90
C SER A 223 1.80 -10.88 -30.10
N PHE A 224 2.40 -9.75 -30.51
CA PHE A 224 2.29 -8.47 -29.80
C PHE A 224 0.85 -8.04 -29.50
N LYS A 225 -0.08 -8.26 -30.44
CA LYS A 225 -1.51 -7.93 -30.26
C LYS A 225 -2.14 -8.77 -29.15
N THR A 226 -1.84 -10.07 -29.10
CA THR A 226 -2.36 -10.97 -28.06
C THR A 226 -1.72 -10.65 -26.71
N ALA A 227 -0.40 -10.46 -26.69
CA ALA A 227 0.33 -10.03 -25.49
C ALA A 227 -0.23 -8.71 -24.94
N GLY A 228 -0.44 -7.70 -25.79
CA GLY A 228 -1.01 -6.41 -25.38
C GLY A 228 -2.45 -6.48 -24.88
N LYS A 229 -3.26 -7.42 -25.39
CA LYS A 229 -4.62 -7.66 -24.87
C LYS A 229 -4.63 -8.41 -23.54
N ALA A 230 -3.69 -9.32 -23.35
CA ALA A 230 -3.60 -10.15 -22.14
C ALA A 230 -2.84 -9.44 -21.02
N PHE A 231 -1.93 -8.53 -21.36
CA PHE A 231 -1.14 -7.76 -20.41
C PHE A 231 -2.00 -6.75 -19.68
N GLN A 232 -1.88 -6.74 -18.36
CA GLN A 232 -2.40 -5.71 -17.49
C GLN A 232 -1.26 -5.22 -16.61
N ALA A 233 -0.92 -3.93 -16.70
CA ALA A 233 0.15 -3.35 -15.89
C ALA A 233 -0.17 -3.41 -14.39
N ILE A 234 -1.46 -3.36 -14.05
CA ILE A 234 -2.00 -3.55 -12.71
C ILE A 234 -3.17 -4.54 -12.84
N ASP A 235 -2.92 -5.82 -12.56
CA ASP A 235 -3.95 -6.86 -12.49
C ASP A 235 -4.62 -6.82 -11.12
N SER A 236 -5.30 -5.71 -10.85
CA SER A 236 -6.07 -5.53 -9.63
C SER A 236 -7.45 -5.03 -10.00
N PRO A 237 -8.51 -5.86 -9.86
CA PRO A 237 -9.88 -5.49 -10.19
C PRO A 237 -10.43 -4.53 -9.13
N THR A 238 -9.86 -3.33 -9.08
CA THR A 238 -10.27 -2.29 -8.14
C THR A 238 -11.25 -1.33 -8.80
N GLN A 239 -12.27 -0.93 -8.05
CA GLN A 239 -13.21 0.09 -8.45
C GLN A 239 -12.80 1.42 -7.81
N ALA A 240 -12.77 2.50 -8.58
CA ALA A 240 -12.52 3.83 -8.03
C ALA A 240 -13.81 4.41 -7.45
N VAL A 241 -13.75 4.89 -6.22
CA VAL A 241 -14.86 5.55 -5.51
C VAL A 241 -14.44 6.96 -5.12
N ILE A 242 -15.22 7.96 -5.55
CA ILE A 242 -15.01 9.37 -5.19
C ILE A 242 -15.44 9.56 -3.74
N VAL A 243 -14.61 10.19 -2.91
CA VAL A 243 -14.87 10.37 -1.49
C VAL A 243 -15.15 11.85 -1.17
N PRO A 244 -16.06 12.13 -0.22
CA PRO A 244 -16.40 13.49 0.22
C PRO A 244 -15.36 14.01 1.22
N TYR A 245 -14.07 13.92 0.87
CA TYR A 245 -13.00 14.49 1.68
C TYR A 245 -12.90 15.98 1.43
N ASP A 246 -12.92 16.79 2.50
CA ASP A 246 -12.94 18.26 2.47
C ASP A 246 -14.10 18.86 1.66
N ASP A 247 -14.19 20.19 1.62
CA ASP A 247 -15.25 20.88 0.88
C ASP A 247 -15.13 20.63 -0.63
N LYS A 248 -13.91 20.51 -1.15
CA LYS A 248 -13.64 20.29 -2.56
C LYS A 248 -14.05 18.89 -3.01
N GLY A 249 -13.85 17.85 -2.19
CA GLY A 249 -14.40 16.52 -2.49
C GLY A 249 -15.93 16.53 -2.61
N LYS A 250 -16.61 17.26 -1.72
CA LYS A 250 -18.07 17.42 -1.75
C LYS A 250 -18.54 18.21 -2.97
N GLU A 251 -17.85 19.30 -3.33
CA GLU A 251 -18.12 20.10 -4.52
C GLU A 251 -17.98 19.28 -5.81
N ILE A 252 -16.94 18.43 -5.91
CA ILE A 252 -16.73 17.55 -7.06
C ILE A 252 -17.91 16.57 -7.19
N ILE A 253 -18.32 15.94 -6.09
CA ILE A 253 -19.47 15.02 -6.09
C ILE A 253 -20.74 15.76 -6.50
N ALA A 254 -21.02 16.91 -5.90
CA ALA A 254 -22.20 17.72 -6.23
C ALA A 254 -22.21 18.16 -7.70
N GLY A 255 -21.05 18.57 -8.23
CA GLY A 255 -20.89 18.96 -9.62
C GLY A 255 -21.07 17.81 -10.62
N LEU A 256 -20.68 16.59 -10.27
CA LEU A 256 -20.89 15.40 -11.09
C LEU A 256 -22.34 14.90 -11.04
N CYS A 257 -23.03 15.12 -9.91
CA CYS A 257 -24.45 14.82 -9.75
C CYS A 257 -25.37 15.85 -10.42
N ALA A 258 -24.86 17.07 -10.68
CA ALA A 258 -25.59 18.13 -11.40
C ALA A 258 -25.71 17.83 -12.91
N ASP A 259 -26.55 18.60 -13.61
CA ASP A 259 -26.83 18.41 -15.04
C ASP A 259 -25.56 18.26 -15.90
N PHE A 260 -25.58 17.27 -16.79
CA PHE A 260 -24.41 16.79 -17.51
C PHE A 260 -23.96 17.76 -18.61
N GLU A 261 -22.95 18.57 -18.32
CA GLU A 261 -22.13 19.24 -19.32
C GLU A 261 -20.83 18.45 -19.57
N PRO A 262 -20.61 17.87 -20.77
CA PRO A 262 -19.48 16.97 -21.04
C PRO A 262 -18.09 17.58 -20.75
N ALA A 263 -17.90 18.86 -21.09
CA ALA A 263 -16.62 19.55 -20.87
C ALA A 263 -16.32 19.76 -19.38
N LYS A 264 -17.35 20.09 -18.60
CA LYS A 264 -17.26 20.28 -17.15
C LYS A 264 -17.09 18.94 -16.42
N ALA A 265 -17.81 17.91 -16.85
CA ALA A 265 -17.69 16.55 -16.33
C ALA A 265 -16.26 15.99 -16.49
N PHE A 266 -15.63 16.19 -17.66
CA PHE A 266 -14.25 15.74 -17.87
C PHE A 266 -13.24 16.43 -16.92
N GLN A 267 -13.38 17.74 -16.73
CA GLN A 267 -12.53 18.47 -15.78
C GLN A 267 -12.75 17.99 -14.34
N LEU A 268 -14.01 17.83 -13.93
CA LEU A 268 -14.37 17.31 -12.61
C LEU A 268 -13.84 15.89 -12.38
N LEU A 269 -13.90 15.00 -13.37
CA LEU A 269 -13.34 13.65 -13.27
C LEU A 269 -11.81 13.66 -13.14
N LYS A 270 -11.12 14.57 -13.83
CA LYS A 270 -9.67 14.74 -13.67
C LYS A 270 -9.32 15.21 -12.26
N GLU A 271 -10.11 16.10 -11.67
CA GLU A 271 -9.93 16.52 -10.28
C GLU A 271 -10.32 15.42 -9.29
N ALA A 272 -11.38 14.67 -9.58
CA ALA A 272 -11.88 13.57 -8.77
C ALA A 272 -10.81 12.50 -8.53
N GLN A 273 -9.87 12.27 -9.46
CA GLN A 273 -8.75 11.34 -9.26
C GLN A 273 -7.97 11.60 -7.95
N LYS A 274 -7.85 12.86 -7.51
CA LYS A 274 -7.19 13.21 -6.24
C LYS A 274 -8.06 12.91 -5.02
N TYR A 275 -9.36 12.80 -5.22
CA TYR A 275 -10.40 12.54 -4.25
C TYR A 275 -11.03 11.16 -4.43
N SER A 276 -10.33 10.22 -5.08
CA SER A 276 -10.80 8.85 -5.27
C SER A 276 -9.96 7.84 -4.49
N VAL A 277 -10.61 6.77 -4.05
CA VAL A 277 -9.99 5.61 -3.41
C VAL A 277 -10.31 4.38 -4.25
N ASN A 278 -9.28 3.59 -4.57
CA ASN A 278 -9.45 2.32 -5.27
C ASN A 278 -9.78 1.22 -4.25
N VAL A 279 -10.93 0.57 -4.41
CA VAL A 279 -11.41 -0.49 -3.52
C VAL A 279 -11.40 -1.84 -4.20
N PHE A 280 -10.98 -2.87 -3.47
CA PHE A 280 -10.97 -4.25 -3.95
C PHE A 280 -12.39 -4.86 -3.97
N PRO A 281 -12.63 -5.94 -4.73
CA PRO A 281 -13.97 -6.51 -4.90
C PRO A 281 -14.68 -6.92 -3.60
N ASN A 282 -13.91 -7.36 -2.59
CA ASN A 282 -14.43 -7.70 -1.27
C ASN A 282 -14.95 -6.46 -0.51
N VAL A 283 -14.21 -5.35 -0.56
CA VAL A 283 -14.61 -4.07 0.06
C VAL A 283 -15.75 -3.45 -0.73
N TRP A 284 -15.69 -3.49 -2.06
CA TRP A 284 -16.75 -3.02 -2.94
C TRP A 284 -18.09 -3.67 -2.61
N ARG A 285 -18.11 -5.01 -2.46
CA ARG A 285 -19.33 -5.75 -2.09
C ARG A 285 -19.91 -5.27 -0.76
N GLN A 286 -19.08 -5.08 0.26
CA GLN A 286 -19.53 -4.59 1.57
C GLN A 286 -20.11 -3.18 1.48
N LEU A 287 -19.49 -2.28 0.70
CA LEU A 287 -20.02 -0.93 0.49
C LEU A 287 -21.37 -0.92 -0.23
N VAL A 288 -21.56 -1.79 -1.22
CA VAL A 288 -22.83 -1.94 -1.94
C VAL A 288 -23.91 -2.52 -1.02
N GLU A 289 -23.60 -3.56 -0.25
CA GLU A 289 -24.51 -4.17 0.73
C GLU A 289 -24.94 -3.17 1.82
N ALA A 290 -24.05 -2.26 2.21
CA ALA A 290 -24.33 -1.20 3.18
C ALA A 290 -24.97 0.05 2.58
N GLU A 291 -25.28 0.06 1.27
CA GLU A 291 -25.76 1.24 0.53
C GLU A 291 -24.86 2.50 0.69
N ALA A 292 -23.57 2.27 0.96
CA ALA A 292 -22.58 3.29 1.25
C ALA A 292 -22.04 3.97 -0.03
N VAL A 293 -22.23 3.36 -1.19
CA VAL A 293 -21.81 3.91 -2.49
C VAL A 293 -23.01 4.18 -3.38
N LYS A 294 -23.00 5.32 -4.05
CA LYS A 294 -24.09 5.76 -4.94
C LYS A 294 -23.51 6.17 -6.29
N PRO A 295 -24.18 5.83 -7.40
CA PRO A 295 -23.77 6.33 -8.71
C PRO A 295 -24.01 7.84 -8.79
N VAL A 296 -23.12 8.58 -9.47
CA VAL A 296 -23.29 10.03 -9.68
C VAL A 296 -24.52 10.34 -10.55
N GLN A 297 -24.83 9.46 -11.51
CA GLN A 297 -25.98 9.55 -12.41
C GLN A 297 -26.53 8.15 -12.72
N LYS A 298 -27.83 8.06 -13.04
CA LYS A 298 -28.44 6.78 -13.41
C LYS A 298 -27.84 6.24 -14.71
N GLY A 299 -27.26 5.04 -14.66
CA GLY A 299 -26.66 4.38 -15.83
C GLY A 299 -25.15 4.58 -15.98
N GLU A 300 -24.53 5.42 -15.15
CA GLU A 300 -23.09 5.65 -15.14
C GLU A 300 -22.38 4.74 -14.11
N GLU A 301 -21.18 4.28 -14.44
CA GLU A 301 -20.34 3.44 -13.56
C GLU A 301 -19.39 4.27 -12.65
N ILE A 302 -19.72 5.54 -12.44
CA ILE A 302 -18.97 6.44 -11.56
C ILE A 302 -19.69 6.52 -10.23
N TYR A 303 -19.00 6.18 -9.15
CA TYR A 303 -19.58 6.09 -7.81
C TYR A 303 -18.91 7.05 -6.84
N PHE A 304 -19.71 7.59 -5.93
CA PHE A 304 -19.25 8.35 -4.78
C PHE A 304 -19.65 7.66 -3.46
N LEU A 305 -18.88 7.93 -2.43
CA LEU A 305 -19.07 7.40 -1.08
C LEU A 305 -19.99 8.33 -0.27
N ASP A 306 -20.89 7.74 0.50
CA ASP A 306 -21.66 8.43 1.54
C ASP A 306 -20.70 8.95 2.62
N GLU A 307 -20.88 10.21 3.04
CA GLU A 307 -19.97 10.90 3.97
C GLU A 307 -19.79 10.15 5.30
N ARG A 308 -20.82 9.43 5.74
CA ARG A 308 -20.79 8.63 6.97
C ARG A 308 -19.78 7.48 6.94
N TYR A 309 -19.27 7.12 5.75
CA TYR A 309 -18.29 6.05 5.56
C TYR A 309 -16.88 6.57 5.30
N TYR A 310 -16.64 7.87 5.46
CA TYR A 310 -15.30 8.46 5.34
C TYR A 310 -14.79 8.98 6.68
N SER A 311 -13.82 8.27 7.27
CA SER A 311 -13.15 8.71 8.50
C SER A 311 -12.09 9.77 8.22
N LYS A 312 -12.06 10.83 9.04
CA LYS A 312 -10.99 11.84 9.02
C LYS A 312 -9.61 11.29 9.36
N TYR A 313 -9.51 10.17 10.09
CA TYR A 313 -8.23 9.57 10.47
C TYR A 313 -7.87 8.37 9.58
N PHE A 314 -8.87 7.57 9.18
CA PHE A 314 -8.63 6.28 8.51
C PHE A 314 -9.07 6.23 7.05
N GLY A 315 -9.76 7.26 6.56
CA GLY A 315 -10.30 7.33 5.20
C GLY A 315 -11.52 6.44 5.01
N LEU A 316 -11.65 5.84 3.82
CA LEU A 316 -12.77 4.98 3.48
C LEU A 316 -12.91 3.80 4.45
N ALA A 317 -14.10 3.66 5.02
CA ALA A 317 -14.53 2.60 5.91
C ALA A 317 -15.71 1.82 5.32
N THR A 318 -15.91 0.59 5.79
CA THR A 318 -17.02 -0.29 5.39
C THR A 318 -18.19 -0.25 6.38
N GLU A 319 -18.01 0.45 7.48
CA GLU A 319 -18.99 0.68 8.54
C GLU A 319 -19.15 2.19 8.74
N ILE A 320 -20.29 2.59 9.30
CA ILE A 320 -20.55 4.00 9.63
C ILE A 320 -19.52 4.45 10.66
N VAL A 321 -18.79 5.50 10.32
CA VAL A 321 -17.83 6.14 11.21
C VAL A 321 -18.62 7.04 12.15
N SER A 322 -18.59 6.76 13.44
CA SER A 322 -19.19 7.64 14.43
C SER A 322 -18.30 8.88 14.65
N GLU A 323 -18.88 10.06 14.89
CA GLU A 323 -18.14 11.20 15.47
C GLU A 323 -17.52 10.83 16.84
N MET A 324 -18.01 9.75 17.45
CA MET A 324 -17.57 9.17 18.71
C MET A 324 -16.38 8.20 18.60
N ASP A 325 -15.86 7.88 17.42
CA ASP A 325 -14.55 7.20 17.26
C ASP A 325 -13.38 8.08 17.76
N ILE A 326 -13.69 9.30 18.21
CA ILE A 326 -12.80 10.31 18.77
C ILE A 326 -12.61 10.13 20.30
N ASN A 327 -13.48 9.41 21.02
CA ASN A 327 -13.41 9.32 22.49
C ASN A 327 -14.17 8.11 23.07
N ILE A 328 -13.71 6.87 22.85
CA ILE A 328 -14.24 5.75 23.63
C ILE A 328 -13.14 4.78 24.06
N GLY A 329 -12.77 4.90 25.34
CA GLY A 329 -12.21 3.80 26.15
C GLY A 329 -10.84 4.07 26.75
#